data_AF-A0A3N5R947-F1
#
_entry.id   AF-A0A3N5R947-F1
#
_cell.length_a   1.000
_cell.length_b   1.000
_cell.length_c   1.000
_cell.angle_alpha   90.00
_cell.angle_beta   90.00
_cell.angle_gamma   90.00
#
_symmetry.space_group_name_H-M   'P 1'
#
loop_
_entity.id
_entity.type
_entity.pdbx_description
1 polymer ?
#
loop_
_entity_poly.entity_id
_entity_poly.type
_entity_poly.pdbx_seq_one_letter_code
_entity_poly.pdbx_strand_id
1 'polypeptide(L)' 'MNAVLAFFIVFFLSFLIVPVILSVGRLLGVYTIVSERRYHVYVLFGEVVATIDEPGLHFLWPLMGWKALIVNTFG' A
#
# COMPACT_ATOMS: atom_id res chain seq x y z
N MET A 1 8.64 -31.48 -15.76
CA MET A 1 7.61 -30.41 -15.79
C MET A 1 7.88 -29.57 -17.02
N ASN A 2 6.99 -29.58 -18.03
CA ASN A 2 7.24 -28.97 -19.33
C ASN A 2 7.33 -27.45 -19.18
N ALA A 3 8.39 -26.82 -19.69
CA ALA A 3 8.62 -25.37 -19.53
C ALA A 3 7.42 -24.51 -19.96
N VAL A 4 6.68 -24.96 -20.97
CA VAL A 4 5.46 -24.32 -21.46
C VAL A 4 4.34 -24.33 -20.41
N LEU A 5 4.15 -25.44 -19.69
CA LEU A 5 3.13 -25.53 -18.63
C LEU A 5 3.47 -24.61 -17.46
N ALA A 6 4.75 -24.56 -17.07
CA ALA A 6 5.22 -23.66 -16.01
C ALA A 6 5.02 -22.18 -16.39
N PHE A 7 5.23 -21.83 -17.66
CA PHE A 7 5.00 -20.46 -18.15
C PHE A 7 3.54 -20.03 -17.98
N PHE A 8 2.58 -20.85 -18.41
CA PHE A 8 1.17 -20.52 -18.27
C PHE A 8 0.76 -20.41 -16.80
N ILE A 9 1.21 -21.33 -15.94
CA ILE A 9 0.89 -21.28 -14.50
C ILE A 9 1.41 -19.99 -13.89
N VAL A 10 2.69 -19.64 -14.07
CA VAL A 10 3.27 -18.42 -13.50
C VAL A 10 2.62 -17.16 -14.07
N PHE A 11 2.26 -17.15 -15.36
CA PHE A 11 1.57 -16.04 -15.99
C PHE A 11 0.22 -15.74 -15.33
N PHE A 12 -0.63 -16.77 -15.16
CA PHE A 12 -1.92 -16.61 -14.50
C PHE A 12 -1.77 -16.31 -13.00
N LEU A 13 -0.81 -16.94 -12.33
CA LEU A 13 -0.55 -16.71 -10.90
C LEU A 13 -0.06 -15.28 -10.65
N SER A 14 0.78 -14.74 -11.54
CA SER A 14 1.28 -13.36 -11.46
C SER A 14 0.13 -12.34 -11.49
N PHE A 15 -0.90 -12.59 -12.30
CA PHE A 15 -2.08 -11.72 -12.38
C PHE A 15 -2.85 -11.64 -11.06
N LEU A 16 -2.80 -12.68 -10.23
CA LEU A 16 -3.39 -12.69 -8.89
C LEU A 16 -2.41 -12.18 -7.82
N ILE A 17 -1.13 -12.54 -7.91
CA ILE A 17 -0.10 -12.21 -6.93
C ILE A 17 0.22 -10.72 -6.94
N VAL A 18 0.35 -10.10 -8.12
CA VAL A 18 0.68 -8.67 -8.25
C VAL A 18 -0.33 -7.77 -7.54
N PRO A 19 -1.65 -7.86 -7.79
CA PRO A 19 -2.60 -7.01 -7.09
C PRO A 19 -2.64 -7.32 -5.59
N VAL A 20 -2.47 -8.58 -5.18
CA VAL A 20 -2.43 -8.95 -3.75
C VAL A 20 -1.24 -8.30 -3.05
N ILE A 21 -0.04 -8.36 -3.63
CA ILE A 21 1.16 -7.74 -3.05
C ILE A 21 0.98 -6.22 -2.96
N LEU A 22 0.43 -5.59 -3.99
CA LEU A 22 0.17 -4.15 -4.00
C LEU A 22 -0.88 -3.77 -2.95
N SER A 23 -1.97 -4.53 -2.84
CA SER A 23 -3.00 -4.33 -1.81
C SER A 23 -2.44 -4.50 -0.40
N VAL A 24 -1.60 -5.51 -0.16
CA VAL A 24 -0.93 -5.73 1.13
C VAL A 24 0.06 -4.61 1.42
N GLY A 25 0.83 -4.14 0.43
CA GLY A 25 1.72 -2.98 0.57
C GLY A 25 0.96 -1.70 0.95
N ARG A 26 -0.26 -1.53 0.43
CA ARG A 26 -1.15 -0.44 0.84
C ARG A 26 -1.67 -0.64 2.28
N LEU A 27 -2.13 -1.84 2.62
CA LEU A 27 -2.64 -2.17 3.98
C LEU A 27 -1.58 -1.99 5.06
N LEU A 28 -0.35 -2.43 4.79
CA LEU A 28 0.80 -2.23 5.67
C LEU A 28 1.34 -0.79 5.62
N GLY A 29 0.70 0.15 4.90
CA GLY A 29 1.15 1.54 4.87
C GLY A 29 2.58 1.70 4.34
N VAL A 30 2.99 0.91 3.35
CA VAL A 30 4.26 1.14 2.62
C VAL A 30 4.08 2.34 1.69
N TYR A 31 2.94 2.37 1.00
CA TYR A 31 2.55 3.47 0.13
C TYR A 31 1.05 3.74 0.22
N THR A 32 0.67 4.98 -0.06
CA THR A 32 -0.72 5.37 -0.26
C THR A 32 -0.88 6.04 -1.62
N ILE A 33 -2.09 5.99 -2.14
CA ILE A 33 -2.46 6.70 -3.37
C ILE A 33 -3.53 7.70 -2.96
N VAL A 34 -3.16 8.97 -3.01
CA VAL A 34 -4.08 10.08 -2.77
C VAL A 34 -4.69 10.46 -4.11
N SER A 35 -6.00 10.24 -4.24
CA SER A 35 -6.74 10.69 -5.43
C SER A 35 -6.91 12.21 -5.39
N GLU A 36 -7.09 12.84 -6.56
CA GLU A 36 -7.39 14.27 -6.62
C GLU A 36 -8.59 14.64 -5.74
N ARG A 37 -8.48 15.82 -5.10
CA ARG A 37 -9.48 16.36 -4.16
C ARG A 37 -9.71 15.48 -2.92
N ARG A 38 -8.74 14.67 -2.52
CA ARG A 38 -8.76 13.91 -1.26
C ARG A 38 -7.62 14.38 -0.39
N TYR A 39 -7.91 14.46 0.91
CA TYR A 39 -6.96 14.80 1.95
C TYR A 39 -6.91 13.62 2.91
N HIS A 40 -5.72 13.08 3.16
CA HIS A 40 -5.54 11.95 4.07
C HIS A 40 -4.89 12.44 5.36
N VAL A 41 -5.64 12.33 6.46
CA VAL A 41 -5.15 12.59 7.82
C VAL A 41 -4.96 11.25 8.51
N TYR A 42 -3.75 10.99 8.98
CA TYR A 42 -3.42 9.79 9.72
C TYR A 42 -3.36 10.11 11.21
N VAL A 43 -4.30 9.52 11.97
CA VAL A 43 -4.41 9.71 13.41
C VAL A 43 -4.09 8.39 14.10
N LEU A 44 -3.20 8.42 15.09
CA LEU A 44 -2.87 7.25 15.91
C LEU A 44 -3.07 7.62 17.38
N PHE A 45 -3.93 6.89 18.09
CA PHE A 45 -4.25 7.14 19.50
C PHE A 45 -4.66 8.60 19.83
N GLY A 46 -5.38 9.25 18.92
CA GLY A 46 -5.83 10.64 19.10
C GLY A 46 -4.79 11.70 18.76
N GLU A 47 -3.57 11.31 18.34
CA GLU A 47 -2.53 12.22 17.86
C GLU A 47 -2.45 12.17 16.32
N VAL A 48 -2.36 13.34 15.67
CA VAL A 48 -2.15 13.43 14.21
C VAL A 48 -0.68 13.12 13.92
N VAL A 49 -0.42 11.98 13.28
CA VAL A 49 0.94 11.50 12.99
C VAL A 49 1.47 12.05 11.68
N ALA A 50 0.64 12.10 10.65
CA ALA A 50 0.98 12.72 9.38
C ALA A 50 -0.26 13.14 8.60
N THR A 51 -0.04 14.05 7.67
CA THR A 51 -1.09 14.53 6.79
C THR A 51 -0.56 14.70 5.38
N ILE A 52 -1.35 14.26 4.39
CA ILE A 52 -0.97 14.31 2.97
C ILE A 52 -2.08 15.04 2.21
N ASP A 53 -1.69 16.17 1.61
CA ASP A 53 -2.53 17.00 0.73
C ASP A 53 -2.22 16.80 -0.75
N GLU A 54 -0.97 16.40 -1.06
CA GLU A 54 -0.53 16.32 -2.43
C GLU A 54 -1.12 15.08 -3.13
N PRO A 55 -1.80 15.25 -4.28
CA PRO A 55 -2.32 14.13 -5.05
C PRO A 55 -1.17 13.32 -5.63
N GLY A 56 -1.27 11.99 -5.56
CA GLY A 56 -0.29 11.08 -6.14
C GLY A 56 0.11 9.91 -5.25
N LEU A 57 1.20 9.24 -5.65
CA LEU A 57 1.79 8.12 -4.91
C LEU A 57 2.71 8.66 -3.82
N HIS A 58 2.41 8.35 -2.56
CA HIS A 58 3.21 8.77 -1.42
C HIS A 58 3.70 7.57 -0.64
N PHE A 59 5.00 7.53 -0.36
CA PHE A 59 5.58 6.56 0.56
C PHE A 59 5.37 7.04 1.99
N LEU A 60 4.73 6.21 2.81
CA LEU A 60 4.34 6.57 4.17
C LEU A 60 5.46 6.32 5.19
N TRP A 61 6.40 5.42 4.87
CA TRP A 61 7.56 5.10 5.70
C TRP A 61 8.48 6.30 6.01
N PRO A 62 8.86 7.17 5.04
CA PRO A 62 9.64 8.37 5.34
C PRO A 62 8.90 9.39 6.21
N LEU A 63 7.56 9.45 6.10
CA LEU A 63 6.72 10.41 6.82
C LEU A 63 6.46 10.00 8.27
N MET A 64 6.22 8.70 8.52
CA MET A 64 5.73 8.20 9.82
C MET A 64 6.60 7.10 10.43
N GLY A 65 7.65 6.66 9.72
CA GLY A 65 8.52 5.57 10.13
C GLY A 65 7.74 4.28 10.38
N TRP A 66 8.03 3.64 11.52
CA TRP A 66 7.39 2.39 11.93
C TRP A 66 5.89 2.53 12.19
N LYS A 67 5.42 3.75 12.52
CA LYS A 67 3.99 3.99 12.77
C LYS A 67 3.15 3.78 11.50
N ALA A 68 3.74 3.96 10.32
CA ALA A 68 3.07 3.75 9.03
C ALA A 68 2.42 2.36 8.88
N LEU A 69 3.04 1.32 9.47
CA LEU A 69 2.53 -0.06 9.44
C LEU A 69 1.20 -0.24 10.18
N ILE A 70 1.00 0.52 11.26
CA ILE A 70 -0.14 0.36 12.17
C ILE A 70 -1.26 1.33 11.80
N VAL A 71 -0.89 2.51 11.28
CA VAL A 71 -1.80 3.60 10.92
C VAL A 71 -2.95 3.15 10.01
N ASN A 72 -2.68 2.40 8.94
CA ASN A 72 -3.75 1.99 8.01
C ASN A 72 -4.56 0.75 8.47
N THR A 73 -4.14 0.11 9.56
CA THR A 73 -4.86 -1.04 10.15
C THR A 73 -5.78 -0.61 11.29
N PHE A 74 -5.43 0.48 12.00
CA PHE A 74 -6.15 0.97 13.18
C PHE A 74 -6.81 2.35 13.00
N GLY A 75 -6.48 3.08 11.94
CA GLY A 75 -7.00 4.42 11.61
C GLY A 75 -8.04 4.39 10.50
#